data_AF-A0A7M7MQ32-F1
#
_entry.id   AF-A0A7M7MQ32-F1
#
_cell.length_a   1.000
_cell.length_b   1.000
_cell.length_c   1.000
_cell.angle_alpha   90.00
_cell.angle_beta   90.00
_cell.angle_gamma   90.00
#
_symmetry.space_group_name_H-M   'P 1'
#
loop_
_entity.id
_entity.type
_entity.pdbx_description
1 polymer ?
#
loop_
_entity_poly.entity_id
_entity_poly.type
_entity_poly.pdbx_seq_one_letter_code
_entity_poly.pdbx_strand_id
1 'polypeptide(L)'
;MATTKDDSTDSVQFFEGVEKLLEIWFTSSSSINRKQGDLRQIPQWKWQSLLKIVRCEIISICRTEHVDAYVLSESSMFLSKRRLILKTCGTTTPLQCLEPLLELIKEYTGFEEVENVFYSRKNYKKPELQISPHQAFEEEVGLLDTFFPGGEAYCLGSVDSDCWYLYTLNKEKSVDEPSEPDQTLEILMTHLDPEIMALFTRDVCSSADEATQKSGIDKLIPNMIIDDFLFEPCGYSMNGVSKNGNYMTIHITPEPEFSYVSFESNIPEASYEEIIRRVLNTFKPKKFVVTVFANKESIAASCPRDLEQTDFLKCSGDWLRTDVQYCRFKNYDLTCAFYSRFPS
;
A
#
# COMPACT_ATOMS: atom_id res chain seq x y z
N MET A 1 16.58 14.97 -53.60
CA MET A 1 16.27 13.81 -52.75
C MET A 1 16.99 14.01 -51.43
N ALA A 2 16.33 14.62 -50.46
CA ALA A 2 16.81 14.71 -49.09
C ALA A 2 15.78 13.96 -48.25
N THR A 3 16.15 12.75 -47.87
CA THR A 3 15.41 11.90 -46.93
C THR A 3 15.42 12.57 -45.58
N THR A 4 14.27 13.08 -45.16
CA THR A 4 13.98 13.43 -43.77
C THR A 4 14.08 12.16 -42.93
N LYS A 5 15.04 12.15 -42.00
CA LYS A 5 15.10 11.16 -40.92
C LYS A 5 13.85 11.36 -40.08
N ASP A 6 13.08 10.28 -39.94
CA ASP A 6 12.01 10.13 -38.98
C ASP A 6 12.64 10.16 -37.59
N ASP A 7 12.29 11.17 -36.79
CA ASP A 7 12.71 11.32 -35.40
C ASP A 7 11.56 10.81 -34.52
N SER A 8 11.28 9.51 -34.62
CA SER A 8 10.36 8.82 -33.70
C SER A 8 11.10 8.55 -32.40
N THR A 9 11.31 9.59 -31.61
CA THR A 9 11.61 9.43 -30.19
C THR A 9 10.28 9.06 -29.52
N ASP A 10 10.08 7.76 -29.26
CA ASP A 10 8.98 7.28 -28.43
C ASP A 10 9.06 8.00 -27.07
N SER A 11 8.19 8.99 -26.86
CA SER A 11 8.13 9.71 -25.60
C SER A 11 7.54 8.79 -24.55
N VAL A 12 8.34 8.46 -23.51
CA VAL A 12 7.88 7.67 -22.36
C VAL A 12 6.63 8.35 -21.77
N GLN A 13 5.49 7.66 -21.82
CA GLN A 13 4.26 8.14 -21.23
C GLN A 13 4.42 8.11 -19.71
N PHE A 14 4.14 9.24 -19.05
CA PHE A 14 4.23 9.32 -17.59
C PHE A 14 3.23 8.36 -16.92
N PHE A 15 3.72 7.64 -15.92
CA PHE A 15 2.93 6.81 -15.03
C PHE A 15 3.09 7.27 -13.58
N GLU A 16 1.98 7.37 -12.84
CA GLU A 16 2.01 7.72 -11.42
C GLU A 16 2.15 6.45 -10.57
N GLY A 17 3.37 6.09 -10.19
CA GLY A 17 3.62 4.95 -9.31
C GLY A 17 3.12 5.14 -7.88
N VAL A 18 2.88 6.39 -7.44
CA VAL A 18 2.37 6.67 -6.09
C VAL A 18 0.99 6.05 -5.90
N GLU A 19 0.89 5.20 -4.89
CA GLU A 19 -0.32 4.43 -4.63
C GLU A 19 -1.34 5.22 -3.78
N LYS A 20 -2.59 4.81 -3.94
CA LYS A 20 -3.74 5.13 -3.12
C LYS A 20 -4.12 3.86 -2.36
N LEU A 21 -4.02 3.87 -1.04
CA LEU A 21 -4.30 2.72 -0.18
C LEU A 21 -5.63 2.96 0.54
N LEU A 22 -6.59 2.06 0.32
CA LEU A 22 -7.86 2.02 1.03
C LEU A 22 -7.96 0.74 1.85
N GLU A 23 -7.98 0.88 3.17
CA GLU A 23 -8.21 -0.22 4.11
C GLU A 23 -9.51 0.03 4.87
N ILE A 24 -10.40 -0.97 4.91
CA ILE A 24 -11.68 -0.90 5.61
C ILE A 24 -11.87 -2.16 6.44
N TRP A 25 -12.24 -1.95 7.71
CA TRP A 25 -12.65 -2.98 8.65
C TRP A 25 -14.16 -2.93 8.85
N PHE A 26 -14.81 -4.08 8.72
CA PHE A 26 -16.26 -4.21 8.78
C PHE A 26 -16.71 -4.92 10.05
N THR A 27 -17.86 -4.50 10.59
CA THR A 27 -18.49 -5.12 11.75
C THR A 27 -20.02 -5.18 11.61
N SER A 28 -20.69 -5.74 12.60
CA SER A 28 -22.15 -5.79 12.67
C SER A 28 -22.61 -5.64 14.11
N SER A 29 -23.71 -4.92 14.34
CA SER A 29 -24.37 -4.90 15.64
C SER A 29 -24.87 -6.30 16.05
N SER A 30 -25.25 -7.13 15.07
CA SER A 30 -25.65 -8.52 15.29
C SER A 30 -24.44 -9.39 15.65
N SER A 31 -24.48 -9.99 16.85
CA SER A 31 -23.45 -10.94 17.31
C SER A 31 -23.38 -12.21 16.44
N ILE A 32 -24.48 -12.57 15.76
CA ILE A 32 -24.54 -13.69 14.82
C ILE A 32 -23.77 -13.33 13.54
N ASN A 33 -24.04 -12.15 12.96
CA ASN A 33 -23.37 -11.69 11.74
C ASN A 33 -21.88 -11.44 11.99
N ARG A 34 -21.48 -10.91 13.15
CA ARG A 34 -20.06 -10.81 13.55
C ARG A 34 -19.33 -12.15 13.52
N LYS A 35 -20.03 -13.25 13.83
CA LYS A 35 -19.44 -14.59 13.84
C LYS A 35 -19.44 -15.23 12.46
N GLN A 36 -20.51 -15.05 11.67
CA GLN A 36 -20.72 -15.78 10.41
C GLN A 36 -20.28 -15.01 9.16
N GLY A 37 -20.29 -13.68 9.17
CA GLY A 37 -19.90 -12.85 8.03
C GLY A 37 -18.44 -13.05 7.67
N ASP A 38 -18.17 -13.13 6.37
CA ASP A 38 -16.83 -13.28 5.82
C ASP A 38 -16.77 -12.67 4.41
N LEU A 39 -15.94 -11.65 4.20
CA LEU A 39 -15.82 -10.98 2.89
C LEU A 39 -15.43 -11.97 1.78
N ARG A 40 -14.71 -13.04 2.12
CA ARG A 40 -14.21 -14.04 1.15
C ARG A 40 -15.30 -14.95 0.61
N GLN A 41 -16.49 -14.93 1.21
CA GLN A 41 -17.66 -15.64 0.67
C GLN A 41 -18.33 -14.89 -0.49
N ILE A 42 -17.99 -13.61 -0.70
CA ILE A 42 -18.48 -12.84 -1.84
C ILE A 42 -17.93 -13.46 -3.13
N PRO A 43 -18.79 -13.80 -4.12
CA PRO A 43 -18.35 -14.41 -5.36
C PRO A 43 -17.32 -13.54 -6.10
N GLN A 44 -16.27 -14.17 -6.63
CA GLN A 44 -15.19 -13.48 -7.35
C GLN A 44 -15.68 -12.53 -8.46
N TRP A 45 -16.74 -12.88 -9.19
CA TRP A 45 -17.28 -12.04 -10.26
C TRP A 45 -17.87 -10.71 -9.77
N LYS A 46 -18.32 -10.65 -8.50
CA LYS A 46 -18.73 -9.40 -7.85
C LYS A 46 -17.52 -8.50 -7.60
N TRP A 47 -16.43 -9.07 -7.10
CA TRP A 47 -15.16 -8.34 -6.96
C TRP A 47 -14.64 -7.84 -8.31
N GLN A 48 -14.69 -8.66 -9.36
CA GLN A 48 -14.34 -8.22 -10.72
C GLN A 48 -15.22 -7.06 -11.20
N SER A 49 -16.51 -7.09 -10.89
CA SER A 49 -17.44 -6.01 -11.27
C SER A 49 -17.13 -4.72 -10.51
N LEU A 50 -16.79 -4.82 -9.22
CA LEU A 50 -16.37 -3.70 -8.39
C LEU A 50 -15.05 -3.09 -8.89
N LEU A 51 -14.04 -3.93 -9.14
CA LEU A 51 -12.70 -3.51 -9.59
C LEU A 51 -12.73 -2.81 -10.95
N LYS A 52 -13.66 -3.20 -11.85
CA LYS A 52 -13.88 -2.50 -13.12
C LYS A 52 -14.30 -1.04 -12.95
N ILE A 53 -15.02 -0.69 -11.87
CA ILE A 53 -15.41 0.71 -11.57
C ILE A 53 -14.15 1.57 -11.41
N VAL A 54 -13.13 1.01 -10.78
CA VAL A 54 -11.87 1.70 -10.46
C VAL A 54 -10.74 1.36 -11.44
N ARG A 55 -11.10 0.80 -12.61
CA ARG A 55 -10.21 0.45 -13.72
C ARG A 55 -9.10 -0.54 -13.36
N CYS A 56 -9.39 -1.47 -12.46
CA CYS A 56 -8.50 -2.56 -12.11
C CYS A 56 -9.01 -3.88 -12.68
N GLU A 57 -8.09 -4.73 -13.13
CA GLU A 57 -8.39 -6.11 -13.55
C GLU A 57 -7.64 -7.10 -12.66
N ILE A 58 -8.27 -8.25 -12.37
CA ILE A 58 -7.63 -9.33 -11.61
C ILE A 58 -6.72 -10.12 -12.56
N ILE A 59 -5.43 -10.17 -12.25
CA ILE A 59 -4.43 -10.94 -12.99
C ILE A 59 -4.34 -12.36 -12.42
N SER A 60 -4.12 -12.46 -11.11
CA SER A 60 -3.96 -13.73 -10.40
C SER A 60 -4.49 -13.63 -8.97
N ILE A 61 -4.68 -14.79 -8.35
CA ILE A 61 -5.24 -14.91 -7.01
C ILE A 61 -4.48 -15.99 -6.25
N CYS A 62 -4.01 -15.64 -5.05
CA CYS A 62 -3.47 -16.57 -4.08
C CYS A 62 -4.39 -16.63 -2.86
N ARG A 63 -4.82 -17.83 -2.46
CA ARG A 63 -5.74 -18.03 -1.33
C ARG A 63 -5.09 -18.84 -0.22
N THR A 64 -5.33 -18.39 1.01
CA THR A 64 -4.94 -19.08 2.25
C THR A 64 -6.17 -19.31 3.12
N GLU A 65 -6.00 -19.94 4.28
CA GLU A 65 -7.09 -20.12 5.25
C GLU A 65 -7.62 -18.78 5.80
N HIS A 66 -6.83 -17.70 5.76
CA HIS A 66 -7.16 -16.43 6.40
C HIS A 66 -7.30 -15.25 5.44
N VAL A 67 -6.63 -15.30 4.28
CA VAL A 67 -6.57 -14.18 3.33
C VAL A 67 -6.66 -14.70 1.89
N ASP A 68 -7.48 -14.01 1.09
CA ASP A 68 -7.44 -14.05 -0.37
C ASP A 68 -6.67 -12.80 -0.86
N ALA A 69 -5.55 -13.01 -1.56
CA ALA A 69 -4.73 -11.96 -2.14
C ALA A 69 -4.88 -11.96 -3.67
N TYR A 70 -5.09 -10.78 -4.23
CA TYR A 70 -5.35 -10.57 -5.66
C TYR A 70 -4.26 -9.66 -6.20
N VAL A 71 -3.48 -10.18 -7.16
CA VAL A 71 -2.63 -9.30 -7.99
C VAL A 71 -3.54 -8.70 -9.05
N LEU A 72 -3.52 -7.38 -9.14
CA LEU A 72 -4.30 -6.61 -10.10
C LEU A 72 -3.38 -5.99 -11.15
N SER A 73 -3.96 -5.41 -12.20
CA SER A 73 -3.25 -4.53 -13.14
C SER A 73 -2.55 -3.38 -12.40
N GLU A 74 -1.29 -3.60 -12.03
CA GLU A 74 -0.38 -2.72 -11.28
C GLU A 74 -0.87 -2.36 -9.87
N SER A 75 -1.57 -3.27 -9.20
CA SER A 75 -2.29 -2.97 -7.96
C SER A 75 -2.51 -4.25 -7.15
N SER A 76 -2.96 -4.15 -5.90
CA SER A 76 -3.22 -5.32 -5.06
C SER A 76 -4.51 -5.16 -4.27
N MET A 77 -5.20 -6.28 -4.07
CA MET A 77 -6.35 -6.35 -3.16
C MET A 77 -6.20 -7.53 -2.21
N PHE A 78 -6.45 -7.31 -0.92
CA PHE A 78 -6.46 -8.36 0.10
C PHE A 78 -7.82 -8.41 0.78
N LEU A 79 -8.37 -9.61 0.90
CA LEU A 79 -9.62 -9.87 1.59
C LEU A 79 -9.36 -10.86 2.73
N SER A 80 -9.62 -10.44 3.96
CA SER A 80 -9.75 -11.31 5.11
C SER A 80 -11.23 -11.43 5.51
N LYS A 81 -11.51 -12.08 6.64
CA LYS A 81 -12.87 -12.22 7.15
C LYS A 81 -13.62 -10.89 7.23
N ARG A 82 -12.96 -9.83 7.71
CA ARG A 82 -13.59 -8.52 7.99
C ARG A 82 -12.78 -7.33 7.48
N ARG A 83 -11.64 -7.56 6.81
CA ARG A 83 -10.77 -6.50 6.31
C ARG A 83 -10.66 -6.57 4.80
N LEU A 84 -10.90 -5.44 4.15
CA LEU A 84 -10.55 -5.21 2.76
C LEU A 84 -9.37 -4.24 2.72
N ILE A 85 -8.36 -4.57 1.94
CA ILE A 85 -7.29 -3.65 1.54
C ILE A 85 -7.32 -3.58 0.03
N LEU A 86 -7.43 -2.37 -0.52
CA LEU A 86 -7.37 -2.09 -1.95
C LEU A 86 -6.30 -1.02 -2.17
N LYS A 87 -5.19 -1.44 -2.78
CA LYS A 87 -4.07 -0.58 -3.11
C LYS A 87 -4.00 -0.42 -4.62
N THR A 88 -4.07 0.82 -5.10
CA THR A 88 -4.08 1.11 -6.53
C THR A 88 -3.14 2.24 -6.93
N CYS A 89 -2.61 2.25 -8.14
CA CYS A 89 -1.73 3.32 -8.64
C CYS A 89 -2.18 3.86 -10.01
N GLY A 90 -1.36 4.67 -10.66
CA GLY A 90 -1.72 5.37 -11.89
C GLY A 90 -2.86 6.37 -11.65
N THR A 91 -3.84 6.36 -12.55
CA THR A 91 -5.01 7.25 -12.49
C THR A 91 -6.29 6.54 -12.02
N THR A 92 -6.16 5.43 -11.31
CA THR A 92 -7.30 4.70 -10.71
C THR A 92 -8.02 5.57 -9.67
N THR A 93 -9.28 5.24 -9.42
CA THR A 93 -10.17 6.03 -8.56
C THR A 93 -10.79 5.18 -7.43
N PRO A 94 -9.99 4.61 -6.51
CA PRO A 94 -10.45 3.63 -5.53
C PRO A 94 -11.60 4.11 -4.63
N LEU A 95 -11.75 5.42 -4.41
CA LEU A 95 -12.85 5.95 -3.60
C LEU A 95 -14.20 5.95 -4.35
N GLN A 96 -14.20 5.87 -5.68
CA GLN A 96 -15.44 5.84 -6.48
C GLN A 96 -16.21 4.52 -6.35
N CYS A 97 -15.60 3.45 -5.83
CA CYS A 97 -16.32 2.20 -5.58
C CYS A 97 -16.89 2.09 -4.16
N LEU A 98 -16.78 3.11 -3.30
CA LEU A 98 -17.20 3.00 -1.89
C LEU A 98 -18.68 2.65 -1.74
N GLU A 99 -19.58 3.37 -2.40
CA GLU A 99 -21.02 3.09 -2.33
C GLU A 99 -21.37 1.64 -2.74
N PRO A 100 -21.02 1.16 -3.97
CA PRO A 100 -21.32 -0.21 -4.35
C PRO A 100 -20.54 -1.25 -3.52
N LEU A 101 -19.37 -0.91 -2.98
CA LEU A 101 -18.63 -1.78 -2.06
C LEU A 101 -19.43 -2.00 -0.77
N LEU A 102 -19.88 -0.92 -0.12
CA LEU A 102 -20.61 -1.01 1.14
C LEU A 102 -21.93 -1.78 0.98
N GLU A 103 -22.65 -1.55 -0.12
CA GLU A 103 -23.85 -2.33 -0.45
C GLU A 103 -23.55 -3.81 -0.64
N LEU A 104 -22.50 -4.14 -1.40
CA LEU A 104 -22.05 -5.50 -1.64
C LEU A 104 -21.66 -6.21 -0.34
N ILE A 105 -20.93 -5.54 0.56
CA ILE A 105 -20.55 -6.12 1.84
C ILE A 105 -21.79 -6.44 2.67
N LYS A 106 -22.72 -5.50 2.76
CA LYS A 106 -23.96 -5.68 3.52
C LYS A 106 -24.79 -6.86 2.98
N GLU A 107 -24.97 -6.93 1.67
CA GLU A 107 -25.77 -7.97 1.00
C GLU A 107 -25.24 -9.39 1.30
N TYR A 108 -23.93 -9.60 1.23
CA TYR A 108 -23.35 -10.95 1.27
C TYR A 108 -22.87 -11.38 2.65
N THR A 109 -22.50 -10.44 3.52
CA THR A 109 -21.88 -10.77 4.82
C THR A 109 -22.74 -10.37 6.02
N GLY A 110 -23.71 -9.48 5.82
CA GLY A 110 -24.49 -8.89 6.91
C GLY A 110 -23.68 -7.96 7.81
N PHE A 111 -22.48 -7.52 7.39
CA PHE A 111 -21.79 -6.41 8.01
C PHE A 111 -22.45 -5.10 7.58
N GLU A 112 -22.99 -4.36 8.54
CA GLU A 112 -23.77 -3.15 8.31
C GLU A 112 -23.01 -1.89 8.73
N GLU A 113 -21.85 -2.06 9.38
CA GLU A 113 -21.09 -0.99 10.00
C GLU A 113 -19.62 -1.07 9.59
N VAL A 114 -18.99 0.09 9.45
CA VAL A 114 -17.54 0.22 9.30
C VAL A 114 -16.94 0.47 10.68
N GLU A 115 -16.12 -0.48 11.14
CA GLU A 115 -15.38 -0.39 12.40
C GLU A 115 -14.27 0.65 12.27
N ASN A 116 -13.51 0.58 11.18
CA ASN A 116 -12.40 1.49 10.92
C ASN A 116 -12.16 1.65 9.42
N VAL A 117 -11.62 2.79 9.04
CA VAL A 117 -11.14 3.06 7.67
C VAL A 117 -9.79 3.77 7.76
N PHE A 118 -8.91 3.42 6.84
CA PHE A 118 -7.68 4.14 6.58
C PHE A 118 -7.61 4.37 5.08
N TYR A 119 -7.62 5.63 4.68
CA TYR A 119 -7.28 6.02 3.32
C TYR A 119 -5.99 6.82 3.37
N SER A 120 -4.95 6.34 2.70
CA SER A 120 -3.65 7.00 2.72
C SER A 120 -2.96 7.00 1.37
N ARG A 121 -2.05 7.95 1.22
CA ARG A 121 -1.14 8.04 0.07
C ARG A 121 -0.01 9.02 0.33
N LYS A 122 1.10 8.84 -0.37
CA LYS A 122 2.10 9.90 -0.51
C LYS A 122 1.57 11.02 -1.42
N ASN A 123 2.17 12.21 -1.38
CA ASN A 123 1.95 13.20 -2.43
C ASN A 123 2.36 12.67 -3.82
N TYR A 124 1.52 12.93 -4.82
CA TYR A 124 1.72 12.53 -6.21
C TYR A 124 2.89 13.29 -6.85
N LYS A 125 3.48 12.70 -7.90
CA LYS A 125 4.44 13.41 -8.75
C LYS A 125 3.74 14.39 -9.69
N LYS A 126 2.54 14.04 -10.18
CA LYS A 126 1.71 14.90 -11.03
C LYS A 126 0.23 14.88 -10.60
N PRO A 127 -0.13 15.60 -9.52
CA PRO A 127 -1.51 15.67 -9.02
C PRO A 127 -2.53 16.09 -10.10
N GLU A 128 -2.13 16.96 -11.03
CA GLU A 128 -2.98 17.49 -12.10
C GLU A 128 -3.44 16.42 -13.11
N LEU A 129 -2.76 15.28 -13.19
CA LEU A 129 -3.12 14.15 -14.06
C LEU A 129 -4.08 13.17 -13.38
N GLN A 130 -4.32 13.31 -12.08
CA GLN A 130 -5.27 12.46 -11.36
C GLN A 130 -6.71 12.80 -11.77
N ILE A 131 -7.60 11.83 -11.56
CA ILE A 131 -9.02 11.96 -11.85
C ILE A 131 -9.75 12.29 -10.55
N SER A 132 -10.60 13.33 -10.56
CA SER A 132 -11.41 13.71 -9.40
C SER A 132 -12.14 12.49 -8.81
N PRO A 133 -12.14 12.31 -7.48
CA PRO A 133 -11.73 13.27 -6.45
C PRO A 133 -10.23 13.27 -6.12
N HIS A 134 -9.39 12.55 -6.85
CA HIS A 134 -8.00 12.28 -6.46
C HIS A 134 -6.98 13.36 -6.87
N GLN A 135 -7.43 14.56 -7.24
CA GLN A 135 -6.53 15.65 -7.64
C GLN A 135 -5.95 16.40 -6.43
N ALA A 136 -6.69 16.46 -5.33
CA ALA A 136 -6.30 17.12 -4.09
C ALA A 136 -6.78 16.29 -2.88
N PHE A 137 -6.05 16.35 -1.77
CA PHE A 137 -6.42 15.57 -0.59
C PHE A 137 -7.74 16.05 0.02
N GLU A 138 -8.02 17.34 -0.07
CA GLU A 138 -9.26 17.96 0.39
C GLU A 138 -10.50 17.44 -0.35
N GLU A 139 -10.38 17.13 -1.64
CA GLU A 139 -11.45 16.50 -2.42
C GLU A 139 -11.70 15.06 -1.99
N GLU A 140 -10.63 14.30 -1.73
CA GLU A 140 -10.71 12.93 -1.23
C GLU A 140 -11.37 12.88 0.15
N VAL A 141 -10.97 13.78 1.05
CA VAL A 141 -11.59 13.97 2.38
C VAL A 141 -13.06 14.36 2.25
N GLY A 142 -13.38 15.31 1.37
CA GLY A 142 -14.75 15.76 1.15
C GLY A 142 -15.68 14.63 0.70
N LEU A 143 -15.19 13.71 -0.14
CA LEU A 143 -15.94 12.50 -0.51
C LEU A 143 -16.05 11.53 0.69
N LEU A 144 -14.94 11.24 1.36
CA LEU A 144 -14.91 10.30 2.49
C LEU A 144 -15.84 10.71 3.64
N ASP A 145 -15.94 12.01 3.92
CA ASP A 145 -16.84 12.55 4.95
C ASP A 145 -18.32 12.30 4.64
N THR A 146 -18.69 12.10 3.38
CA THR A 146 -20.07 11.71 3.01
C THR A 146 -20.41 10.28 3.44
N PHE A 147 -19.41 9.40 3.54
CA PHE A 147 -19.56 8.00 3.95
C PHE A 147 -19.28 7.80 5.44
N PHE A 148 -18.31 8.54 5.99
CA PHE A 148 -17.73 8.27 7.31
C PHE A 148 -17.80 9.52 8.20
N PRO A 149 -18.98 9.84 8.76
CA PRO A 149 -19.11 10.99 9.65
C PRO A 149 -18.19 10.85 10.86
N GLY A 150 -17.44 11.92 11.14
CA GLY A 150 -16.44 11.96 12.21
C GLY A 150 -15.08 11.39 11.83
N GLY A 151 -14.77 11.27 10.54
CA GLY A 151 -13.42 11.03 10.08
C GLY A 151 -12.49 12.22 10.32
N GLU A 152 -11.21 11.93 10.41
CA GLU A 152 -10.15 12.90 10.66
C GLU A 152 -9.08 12.76 9.58
N ALA A 153 -8.61 13.91 9.08
CA ALA A 153 -7.61 13.98 8.02
C ALA A 153 -6.29 14.57 8.54
N TYR A 154 -5.18 14.00 8.10
CA TYR A 154 -3.83 14.30 8.53
C TYR A 154 -2.89 14.43 7.33
N CYS A 155 -1.94 15.36 7.43
CA CYS A 155 -0.83 15.49 6.51
C CYS A 155 0.46 15.43 7.34
N LEU A 156 1.27 14.41 7.10
CA LEU A 156 2.55 14.19 7.78
C LEU A 156 3.70 14.52 6.84
N GLY A 157 4.73 15.17 7.35
CA GLY A 157 5.82 15.72 6.56
C GLY A 157 5.61 17.21 6.22
N SER A 158 6.13 17.64 5.07
CA SER A 158 6.03 19.03 4.61
C SER A 158 5.26 19.11 3.30
N VAL A 159 4.21 19.93 3.29
CA VAL A 159 3.36 20.17 2.11
C VAL A 159 4.17 20.74 0.93
N ASP A 160 5.25 21.46 1.22
CA ASP A 160 6.13 22.05 0.21
C ASP A 160 7.14 21.04 -0.37
N SER A 161 7.18 19.80 0.14
CA SER A 161 8.12 18.76 -0.30
C SER A 161 7.51 17.35 -0.30
N ASP A 162 8.06 16.42 0.47
CA ASP A 162 7.52 15.09 0.63
C ASP A 162 6.55 15.08 1.83
N CYS A 163 5.33 14.64 1.58
CA CYS A 163 4.33 14.41 2.62
C CYS A 163 3.53 13.14 2.37
N TRP A 164 2.86 12.68 3.42
CA TRP A 164 2.02 11.51 3.43
C TRP A 164 0.69 11.87 4.09
N TYR A 165 -0.40 11.59 3.37
CA TYR A 165 -1.75 11.93 3.74
C TYR A 165 -2.47 10.72 4.33
N LEU A 166 -3.32 10.97 5.32
CA LEU A 166 -4.14 9.96 5.98
C LEU A 166 -5.51 10.51 6.31
N TYR A 167 -6.54 9.76 5.95
CA TYR A 167 -7.89 9.90 6.48
C TYR A 167 -8.23 8.64 7.29
N THR A 168 -8.75 8.81 8.50
CA THR A 168 -9.13 7.68 9.36
C THR A 168 -10.28 7.98 10.31
N LEU A 169 -10.91 6.93 10.86
CA LEU A 169 -11.89 7.06 11.93
C LEU A 169 -11.23 6.91 13.30
N ASN A 170 -11.13 8.01 14.04
CA ASN A 170 -10.63 8.01 15.40
C ASN A 170 -11.77 7.79 16.42
N LYS A 171 -12.47 6.65 16.30
CA LYS A 171 -13.56 6.25 17.21
C LYS A 171 -13.01 5.39 18.37
N GLU A 172 -13.59 5.54 19.56
CA GLU A 172 -13.24 4.64 20.68
C GLU A 172 -13.85 3.26 20.40
N LYS A 173 -13.05 2.19 20.47
CA LYS A 173 -13.61 0.84 20.42
C LYS A 173 -14.51 0.61 21.63
N SER A 174 -15.65 -0.05 21.40
CA SER A 174 -16.53 -0.45 22.49
C SER A 174 -15.82 -1.49 23.38
N VAL A 175 -16.08 -1.44 24.70
CA VAL A 175 -15.44 -2.32 25.70
C VAL A 175 -15.74 -3.81 25.45
N ASP A 176 -16.83 -4.10 24.74
CA ASP A 176 -17.31 -5.47 24.48
C ASP A 176 -16.72 -6.09 23.20
N GLU A 177 -15.94 -5.35 22.40
CA GLU A 177 -15.33 -5.88 21.18
C GLU A 177 -13.87 -6.32 21.42
N PRO A 178 -13.53 -7.60 21.15
CA PRO A 178 -12.17 -8.07 21.31
C PRO A 178 -11.26 -7.34 20.32
N SER A 179 -10.24 -6.65 20.84
CA SER A 179 -9.22 -6.02 20.01
C SER A 179 -8.28 -7.10 19.47
N GLU A 180 -8.13 -7.17 18.15
CA GLU A 180 -7.18 -8.04 17.48
C GLU A 180 -5.85 -7.30 17.23
N PRO A 181 -4.68 -7.97 17.32
CA PRO A 181 -3.39 -7.34 17.07
C PRO A 181 -3.30 -6.93 15.60
N ASP A 182 -2.93 -5.67 15.37
CA ASP A 182 -2.84 -5.12 14.02
C ASP A 182 -1.69 -4.13 13.91
N GLN A 183 -0.95 -4.25 12.81
CA GLN A 183 0.22 -3.45 12.50
C GLN A 183 0.46 -3.44 11.00
N THR A 184 0.95 -2.31 10.49
CA THR A 184 1.28 -2.14 9.07
C THR A 184 2.58 -1.35 8.96
N LEU A 185 3.52 -1.88 8.20
CA LEU A 185 4.74 -1.20 7.76
C LEU A 185 4.60 -0.86 6.28
N GLU A 186 4.81 0.40 5.90
CA GLU A 186 5.02 0.80 4.51
C GLU A 186 6.39 1.44 4.32
N ILE A 187 7.02 1.18 3.18
CA ILE A 187 8.26 1.81 2.73
C ILE A 187 8.06 2.29 1.30
N LEU A 188 8.00 3.61 1.11
CA LEU A 188 7.69 4.25 -0.17
C LEU A 188 8.96 4.89 -0.72
N MET A 189 9.46 4.39 -1.84
CA MET A 189 10.82 4.62 -2.34
C MET A 189 10.82 5.33 -3.68
N THR A 190 11.74 6.28 -3.85
CA THR A 190 11.90 7.06 -5.09
C THR A 190 13.37 7.23 -5.46
N HIS A 191 13.60 7.60 -6.73
CA HIS A 191 14.93 7.80 -7.29
C HIS A 191 15.79 6.53 -7.13
N LEU A 192 15.28 5.44 -7.66
CA LEU A 192 15.88 4.12 -7.48
C LEU A 192 17.11 3.93 -8.37
N ASP A 193 17.95 2.96 -7.99
CA ASP A 193 19.14 2.59 -8.76
C ASP A 193 18.71 2.02 -10.13
N PRO A 194 19.12 2.63 -11.26
CA PRO A 194 18.70 2.17 -12.59
C PRO A 194 19.12 0.73 -12.92
N GLU A 195 20.24 0.25 -12.38
CA GLU A 195 20.68 -1.15 -12.60
C GLU A 195 19.75 -2.14 -11.90
N ILE A 196 19.21 -1.75 -10.73
CA ILE A 196 18.21 -2.54 -10.02
C ILE A 196 16.86 -2.47 -10.74
N MET A 197 16.44 -1.28 -11.19
CA MET A 197 15.17 -1.10 -11.91
C MET A 197 15.14 -1.86 -13.24
N ALA A 198 16.29 -2.03 -13.90
CA ALA A 198 16.40 -2.80 -15.13
C ALA A 198 15.97 -4.27 -14.94
N LEU A 199 16.06 -4.86 -13.74
CA LEU A 199 15.59 -6.23 -13.48
C LEU A 199 14.07 -6.39 -13.65
N PHE A 200 13.30 -5.29 -13.64
CA PHE A 200 11.85 -5.29 -13.74
C PHE A 200 11.37 -4.88 -15.13
N THR A 201 12.18 -5.16 -16.15
CA THR A 201 11.84 -5.02 -17.58
C THR A 201 11.89 -6.37 -18.27
N ARG A 202 11.09 -6.52 -19.33
CA ARG A 202 11.07 -7.73 -20.17
C ARG A 202 12.35 -7.95 -20.98
N ASP A 203 13.16 -6.90 -21.12
CA ASP A 203 14.45 -6.97 -21.79
C ASP A 203 15.51 -7.71 -20.94
N VAL A 204 15.37 -7.68 -19.60
CA VAL A 204 16.35 -8.26 -18.67
C VAL A 204 15.85 -9.53 -18.01
N CYS A 205 14.56 -9.60 -17.69
CA CYS A 205 13.91 -10.76 -17.08
C CYS A 205 12.79 -11.28 -17.98
N SER A 206 12.82 -12.57 -18.25
CA SER A 206 11.84 -13.23 -19.11
C SER A 206 10.52 -13.55 -18.38
N SER A 207 10.56 -13.66 -17.05
CA SER A 207 9.41 -13.97 -16.19
C SER A 207 9.42 -13.16 -14.89
N ALA A 208 8.27 -13.13 -14.22
CA ALA A 208 8.14 -12.53 -12.90
C ALA A 208 8.99 -13.26 -11.85
N ASP A 209 8.93 -14.59 -11.80
CA ASP A 209 9.79 -15.42 -10.93
C ASP A 209 11.29 -15.11 -11.12
N GLU A 210 11.76 -14.93 -12.35
CA GLU A 210 13.16 -14.57 -12.60
C GLU A 210 13.51 -13.20 -11.99
N ALA A 211 12.64 -12.21 -12.14
CA ALA A 211 12.81 -10.88 -11.52
C ALA A 211 12.80 -10.98 -9.99
N THR A 212 11.90 -11.77 -9.41
CA THR A 212 11.79 -12.03 -7.96
C THR A 212 13.06 -12.62 -7.39
N GLN A 213 13.59 -13.67 -8.03
CA GLN A 213 14.80 -14.37 -7.58
C GLN A 213 16.07 -13.53 -7.75
N LYS A 214 16.22 -12.84 -8.90
CA LYS A 214 17.41 -12.00 -9.17
C LYS A 214 17.48 -10.77 -8.28
N SER A 215 16.34 -10.13 -8.01
CA SER A 215 16.27 -8.96 -7.13
C SER A 215 16.42 -9.32 -5.64
N GLY A 216 16.14 -10.57 -5.27
CA GLY A 216 16.15 -11.02 -3.88
C GLY A 216 14.87 -10.69 -3.12
N ILE A 217 13.78 -10.37 -3.82
CA ILE A 217 12.45 -10.14 -3.21
C ILE A 217 11.99 -11.37 -2.42
N ASP A 218 12.33 -12.57 -2.89
CA ASP A 218 12.04 -13.86 -2.23
C ASP A 218 12.60 -13.98 -0.81
N LYS A 219 13.61 -13.16 -0.47
CA LYS A 219 14.32 -13.18 0.83
C LYS A 219 13.92 -12.04 1.77
N LEU A 220 13.06 -11.12 1.34
CA LEU A 220 12.63 -9.97 2.15
C LEU A 220 11.86 -10.43 3.38
N ILE A 221 10.85 -11.28 3.20
CA ILE A 221 10.18 -11.98 4.30
C ILE A 221 10.14 -13.47 3.97
N PRO A 222 10.94 -14.30 4.67
CA PRO A 222 11.00 -15.74 4.42
C PRO A 222 9.64 -16.43 4.58
N ASN A 223 9.43 -17.52 3.85
CA ASN A 223 8.24 -18.40 3.93
C ASN A 223 6.91 -17.75 3.46
N MET A 224 6.98 -16.67 2.68
CA MET A 224 5.82 -16.16 1.96
C MET A 224 5.55 -17.00 0.70
N ILE A 225 4.27 -17.27 0.42
CA ILE A 225 3.82 -17.77 -0.88
C ILE A 225 3.68 -16.55 -1.79
N ILE A 226 4.54 -16.46 -2.79
CA ILE A 226 4.61 -15.32 -3.71
C ILE A 226 3.75 -15.61 -4.95
N ASP A 227 2.92 -14.63 -5.30
CA ASP A 227 2.18 -14.52 -6.55
C ASP A 227 2.65 -13.22 -7.21
N ASP A 228 3.42 -13.33 -8.28
CA ASP A 228 4.12 -12.22 -8.93
C ASP A 228 3.73 -12.05 -10.40
N PHE A 229 3.90 -10.83 -10.88
CA PHE A 229 3.62 -10.48 -12.27
C PHE A 229 4.60 -9.42 -12.79
N LEU A 230 5.11 -9.66 -13.99
CA LEU A 230 6.01 -8.76 -14.72
C LEU A 230 5.23 -8.19 -15.92
N PHE A 231 5.06 -6.87 -15.94
CA PHE A 231 4.31 -6.15 -16.96
C PHE A 231 5.13 -5.98 -18.25
N GLU A 232 4.45 -5.60 -19.33
CA GLU A 232 5.04 -5.34 -20.64
C GLU A 232 4.87 -3.85 -21.00
N PRO A 233 5.96 -3.15 -21.40
CA PRO A 233 7.33 -3.63 -21.54
C PRO A 233 8.11 -3.76 -20.22
N CYS A 234 7.64 -3.10 -19.16
CA CYS A 234 8.26 -3.08 -17.85
C CYS A 234 7.23 -2.84 -16.74
N GLY A 235 7.67 -2.99 -15.50
CA GLY A 235 6.81 -2.88 -14.31
C GLY A 235 6.67 -4.24 -13.64
N TYR A 236 6.52 -4.25 -12.31
CA TYR A 236 6.39 -5.49 -11.56
C TYR A 236 5.42 -5.30 -10.38
N SER A 237 4.64 -6.32 -10.06
CA SER A 237 3.80 -6.36 -8.87
C SER A 237 3.81 -7.76 -8.28
N MET A 238 3.73 -7.85 -6.95
CA MET A 238 3.61 -9.14 -6.28
C MET A 238 2.86 -9.04 -4.97
N ASN A 239 2.22 -10.15 -4.62
CA ASN A 239 1.68 -10.42 -3.30
C ASN A 239 2.42 -11.60 -2.68
N GLY A 240 2.87 -11.45 -1.45
CA GLY A 240 3.32 -12.55 -0.60
C GLY A 240 2.30 -12.80 0.49
N VAL A 241 1.88 -14.04 0.70
CA VAL A 241 1.00 -14.41 1.81
C VAL A 241 1.59 -15.55 2.64
N SER A 242 1.48 -15.43 3.96
CA SER A 242 1.86 -16.47 4.91
C SER A 242 0.67 -17.34 5.27
N LYS A 243 0.94 -18.54 5.81
CA LYS A 243 -0.12 -19.44 6.30
C LYS A 243 -0.98 -18.83 7.41
N ASN A 244 -0.45 -17.85 8.15
CA ASN A 244 -1.12 -17.22 9.28
C ASN A 244 -1.93 -15.97 8.90
N GLY A 245 -2.07 -15.67 7.59
CA GLY A 245 -2.83 -14.51 7.13
C GLY A 245 -2.07 -13.18 7.12
N ASN A 246 -0.75 -13.20 7.39
CA ASN A 246 0.09 -12.03 7.13
C ASN A 246 0.41 -11.93 5.64
N TYR A 247 0.55 -10.71 5.14
CA TYR A 247 0.86 -10.41 3.75
C TYR A 247 2.07 -9.49 3.61
N MET A 248 2.64 -9.48 2.41
CA MET A 248 3.44 -8.38 1.90
C MET A 248 3.02 -8.08 0.46
N THR A 249 3.15 -6.84 0.02
CA THR A 249 2.94 -6.45 -1.39
C THR A 249 4.03 -5.49 -1.83
N ILE A 250 4.44 -5.61 -3.09
CA ILE A 250 5.45 -4.74 -3.70
C ILE A 250 4.97 -4.34 -5.09
N HIS A 251 5.00 -3.05 -5.39
CA HIS A 251 4.71 -2.50 -6.70
C HIS A 251 5.90 -1.67 -7.19
N ILE A 252 6.30 -1.87 -8.45
CA ILE A 252 7.51 -1.31 -9.03
C ILE A 252 7.18 -0.63 -10.35
N THR A 253 7.45 0.68 -10.41
CA THR A 253 7.51 1.51 -11.61
C THR A 253 8.98 1.80 -11.90
N PRO A 254 9.63 1.08 -12.85
CA PRO A 254 11.08 1.11 -13.03
C PRO A 254 11.61 2.30 -13.85
N GLU A 255 10.75 3.05 -14.55
CA GLU A 255 11.16 4.11 -15.47
C GLU A 255 12.00 5.19 -14.77
N PRO A 256 13.20 5.54 -15.29
CA PRO A 256 14.13 6.42 -14.59
C PRO A 256 13.53 7.79 -14.21
N GLU A 257 12.70 8.36 -15.08
CA GLU A 257 12.11 9.70 -14.95
C GLU A 257 11.14 9.79 -13.77
N PHE A 258 10.45 8.70 -13.46
CA PHE A 258 9.43 8.65 -12.43
C PHE A 258 9.47 7.36 -11.61
N SER A 259 10.67 6.79 -11.43
CA SER A 259 10.87 5.55 -10.66
C SER A 259 10.25 5.61 -9.27
N TYR A 260 9.54 4.54 -8.93
CA TYR A 260 8.82 4.39 -7.68
C TYR A 260 8.74 2.91 -7.28
N VAL A 261 8.98 2.62 -6.01
CA VAL A 261 8.72 1.30 -5.43
C VAL A 261 7.99 1.46 -4.11
N SER A 262 6.93 0.68 -3.92
CA SER A 262 6.29 0.51 -2.64
C SER A 262 6.59 -0.86 -2.08
N PHE A 263 6.75 -0.93 -0.76
CA PHE A 263 6.70 -2.16 0.01
C PHE A 263 5.69 -1.95 1.13
N GLU A 264 4.81 -2.91 1.34
CA GLU A 264 3.87 -2.91 2.46
C GLU A 264 3.77 -4.31 3.06
N SER A 265 3.67 -4.40 4.38
CA SER A 265 3.43 -5.67 5.07
C SER A 265 2.78 -5.48 6.43
N ASN A 266 1.97 -6.44 6.85
CA ASN A 266 1.45 -6.54 8.21
C ASN A 266 2.16 -7.62 9.06
N ILE A 267 3.36 -8.06 8.67
CA ILE A 267 4.08 -9.10 9.40
C ILE A 267 4.33 -8.67 10.86
N PRO A 268 3.96 -9.49 11.86
CA PRO A 268 4.14 -9.12 13.26
C PRO A 268 5.61 -9.22 13.66
N GLU A 269 6.26 -8.08 13.89
CA GLU A 269 7.64 -8.00 14.37
C GLU A 269 7.75 -7.06 15.57
N ALA A 270 8.62 -7.40 16.51
CA ALA A 270 8.95 -6.52 17.64
C ALA A 270 9.83 -5.33 17.21
N SER A 271 10.49 -5.43 16.05
CA SER A 271 11.25 -4.36 15.42
C SER A 271 11.32 -4.58 13.91
N TYR A 272 11.03 -3.52 13.15
CA TYR A 272 11.09 -3.55 11.68
C TYR A 272 12.46 -3.19 11.09
N GLU A 273 13.44 -2.88 11.93
CA GLU A 273 14.77 -2.41 11.52
C GLU A 273 15.43 -3.33 10.47
N GLU A 274 15.40 -4.64 10.69
CA GLU A 274 16.02 -5.60 9.76
C GLU A 274 15.24 -5.77 8.46
N ILE A 275 13.90 -5.68 8.50
CA ILE A 275 13.07 -5.70 7.28
C ILE A 275 13.35 -4.44 6.47
N ILE A 276 13.35 -3.27 7.10
CA ILE A 276 13.62 -1.99 6.46
C ILE A 276 14.99 -2.02 5.79
N ARG A 277 16.05 -2.49 6.47
CA ARG A 277 17.38 -2.62 5.87
C ARG A 277 17.41 -3.54 4.66
N ARG A 278 16.77 -4.71 4.74
CA ARG A 278 16.72 -5.65 3.61
C ARG A 278 16.02 -5.03 2.40
N VAL A 279 14.88 -4.36 2.60
CA VAL A 279 14.16 -3.65 1.53
C VAL A 279 15.02 -2.55 0.91
N LEU A 280 15.68 -1.72 1.73
CA LEU A 280 16.56 -0.66 1.23
C LEU A 280 17.79 -1.20 0.49
N ASN A 281 18.37 -2.31 0.94
CA ASN A 281 19.50 -2.95 0.27
C ASN A 281 19.10 -3.58 -1.08
N THR A 282 17.87 -4.09 -1.17
CA THR A 282 17.31 -4.64 -2.41
C THR A 282 17.07 -3.54 -3.44
N PHE A 283 16.40 -2.44 -3.06
CA PHE A 283 15.92 -1.45 -4.03
C PHE A 283 16.81 -0.21 -4.19
N LYS A 284 17.73 0.04 -3.25
CA LYS A 284 18.70 1.14 -3.28
C LYS A 284 18.12 2.50 -3.69
N PRO A 285 17.06 3.01 -3.02
CA PRO A 285 16.52 4.33 -3.33
C PRO A 285 17.53 5.46 -3.09
N LYS A 286 17.19 6.69 -3.47
CA LYS A 286 17.88 7.89 -2.91
C LYS A 286 17.01 8.64 -1.91
N LYS A 287 15.69 8.44 -1.93
CA LYS A 287 14.74 8.99 -0.96
C LYS A 287 13.66 7.98 -0.67
N PHE A 288 13.21 7.93 0.57
CA PHE A 288 12.10 7.07 0.96
C PHE A 288 11.36 7.59 2.20
N VAL A 289 10.14 7.10 2.37
CA VAL A 289 9.27 7.34 3.53
C VAL A 289 8.98 6.00 4.19
N VAL A 290 9.02 5.95 5.51
CA VAL A 290 8.60 4.78 6.30
C VAL A 290 7.39 5.17 7.14
N THR A 291 6.30 4.41 7.02
CA THR A 291 5.15 4.51 7.92
C THR A 291 5.05 3.22 8.75
N VAL A 292 4.83 3.37 10.06
CA VAL A 292 4.53 2.24 10.94
C VAL A 292 3.28 2.56 11.72
N PHE A 293 2.23 1.78 11.49
CA PHE A 293 1.02 1.72 12.31
C PHE A 293 1.09 0.50 13.21
N ALA A 294 0.71 0.66 14.48
CA ALA A 294 0.46 -0.47 15.36
C ALA A 294 -0.59 -0.13 16.41
N ASN A 295 -1.46 -1.08 16.72
CA ASN A 295 -2.33 -0.99 17.88
C ASN A 295 -1.66 -1.56 19.14
N LYS A 296 -2.29 -1.37 20.29
CA LYS A 296 -1.75 -1.75 21.61
C LYS A 296 -1.63 -3.26 21.82
N GLU A 297 -2.39 -4.06 21.08
CA GLU A 297 -2.38 -5.52 21.17
C GLU A 297 -1.27 -6.14 20.30
N SER A 298 -0.74 -5.38 19.35
CA SER A 298 0.32 -5.81 18.46
C SER A 298 1.65 -6.00 19.20
N ILE A 299 2.43 -7.00 18.78
CA ILE A 299 3.84 -7.12 19.16
C ILE A 299 4.66 -5.89 18.71
N ALA A 300 4.20 -5.19 17.67
CA ALA A 300 4.80 -3.97 17.15
C ALA A 300 4.33 -2.71 17.87
N ALA A 301 3.58 -2.80 18.99
CA ALA A 301 3.00 -1.64 19.66
C ALA A 301 4.02 -0.55 20.06
N SER A 302 5.29 -0.91 20.33
CA SER A 302 6.36 0.06 20.60
C SER A 302 7.01 0.62 19.33
N CYS A 303 6.93 -0.09 18.20
CA CYS A 303 7.66 0.24 16.97
C CYS A 303 7.44 1.68 16.47
N PRO A 304 6.21 2.24 16.45
CA PRO A 304 6.03 3.64 16.08
C PRO A 304 6.87 4.58 16.95
N ARG A 305 6.82 4.39 18.27
CA ARG A 305 7.58 5.21 19.23
C ARG A 305 9.07 4.99 19.11
N ASP A 306 9.51 3.76 18.92
CA ASP A 306 10.92 3.42 18.74
C ASP A 306 11.49 4.07 17.46
N LEU A 307 10.72 4.06 16.36
CA LEU A 307 11.08 4.72 15.10
C LEU A 307 11.17 6.25 15.27
N GLU A 308 10.35 6.87 16.10
CA GLU A 308 10.44 8.31 16.38
C GLU A 308 11.72 8.65 17.17
N GLN A 309 11.95 7.92 18.26
CA GLN A 309 13.03 8.21 19.20
C GLN A 309 14.42 7.80 18.70
N THR A 310 14.49 6.73 17.92
CA THR A 310 15.76 6.13 17.49
C THR A 310 15.89 6.14 15.98
N ASP A 311 16.96 6.78 15.49
CA ASP A 311 17.34 6.71 14.08
C ASP A 311 18.35 5.58 13.89
N PHE A 312 17.85 4.34 13.76
CA PHE A 312 18.68 3.15 13.57
C PHE A 312 19.42 3.12 12.21
N LEU A 313 19.01 3.97 11.26
CA LEU A 313 19.69 4.12 9.97
C LEU A 313 20.86 5.10 10.06
N LYS A 314 20.88 6.01 11.02
CA LYS A 314 22.00 6.93 11.26
C LYS A 314 23.33 6.20 11.44
N CYS A 315 23.33 5.03 12.07
CA CYS A 315 24.54 4.23 12.30
C CYS A 315 25.19 3.73 11.00
N SER A 316 24.43 3.59 9.91
CA SER A 316 24.99 3.19 8.60
C SER A 316 25.77 4.32 7.92
N GLY A 317 25.47 5.58 8.25
CA GLY A 317 26.07 6.75 7.60
C GLY A 317 25.55 7.05 6.18
N ASP A 318 24.76 6.15 5.59
CA ASP A 318 24.26 6.27 4.22
C ASP A 318 23.02 7.17 4.11
N TRP A 319 22.27 7.32 5.20
CA TRP A 319 20.95 7.95 5.22
C TRP A 319 20.85 9.06 6.26
N LEU A 320 20.18 10.14 5.86
CA LEU A 320 19.77 11.24 6.72
C LEU A 320 18.25 11.22 6.89
N ARG A 321 17.78 11.08 8.14
CA ARG A 321 16.39 11.31 8.49
C ARG A 321 16.09 12.81 8.45
N THR A 322 15.30 13.24 7.47
CA THR A 322 14.98 14.66 7.22
C THR A 322 13.80 15.15 8.04
N ASP A 323 12.84 14.27 8.33
CA ASP A 323 11.70 14.56 9.20
C ASP A 323 11.21 13.26 9.86
N VAL A 324 10.56 13.40 11.02
CA VAL A 324 9.86 12.31 11.70
C VAL A 324 8.69 12.87 12.51
N GLN A 325 7.52 12.28 12.32
CA GLN A 325 6.30 12.72 12.98
C GLN A 325 5.58 11.52 13.59
N TYR A 326 5.26 11.63 14.88
CA TYR A 326 4.51 10.63 15.63
C TYR A 326 3.09 11.13 15.91
N CYS A 327 2.11 10.29 15.63
CA CYS A 327 0.71 10.52 15.91
C CYS A 327 0.17 9.43 16.85
N ARG A 328 -0.51 9.85 17.89
CA ARG A 328 -1.26 8.97 18.78
C ARG A 328 -2.75 9.10 18.48
N PHE A 329 -3.33 8.06 17.90
CA PHE A 329 -4.76 7.91 17.78
C PHE A 329 -5.30 7.14 19.00
N LYS A 330 -6.62 6.96 19.09
CA LYS A 330 -7.24 6.24 20.22
C LYS A 330 -6.82 4.78 20.28
N ASN A 331 -6.79 4.12 19.11
CA ASN A 331 -6.56 2.68 18.99
C ASN A 331 -5.19 2.34 18.38
N TYR A 332 -4.56 3.30 17.71
CA TYR A 332 -3.30 3.10 16.96
C TYR A 332 -2.30 4.19 17.31
N ASP A 333 -1.03 3.81 17.33
CA ASP A 333 0.08 4.74 17.22
C ASP A 333 0.64 4.66 15.80
N LEU A 334 1.05 5.81 15.26
CA LEU A 334 1.62 5.97 13.93
C LEU A 334 2.92 6.77 14.01
N THR A 335 3.94 6.33 13.29
CA THR A 335 5.08 7.18 12.95
C THR A 335 5.30 7.22 11.46
N CYS A 336 5.51 8.41 10.93
CA CYS A 336 5.93 8.66 9.55
C CYS A 336 7.32 9.31 9.58
N ALA A 337 8.31 8.67 8.95
CA ALA A 337 9.69 9.12 8.92
C ALA A 337 10.20 9.26 7.48
N PHE A 338 10.86 10.38 7.20
CA PHE A 338 11.33 10.75 5.87
C PHE A 338 12.86 10.68 5.83
N TYR A 339 13.41 10.10 4.75
CA TYR A 339 14.84 9.87 4.61
C TYR A 339 15.34 10.25 3.22
N SER A 340 16.59 10.69 3.17
CA SER A 340 17.34 10.94 1.94
C SER A 340 18.80 10.47 2.07
N ARG A 341 19.42 10.07 0.96
CA ARG A 341 20.79 9.57 0.93
C ARG A 341 21.80 10.72 1.08
N PHE A 342 22.88 10.49 1.84
CA PHE A 342 23.94 11.50 2.09
C PHE A 342 25.13 11.35 1.11
N PRO A 343 25.79 12.45 0.68
CA PRO A 343 25.26 13.79 0.47
C PRO A 343 24.63 13.87 -0.94
N SER A 344 23.40 14.34 -1.00
CA SER A 344 22.65 14.62 -2.24
C SER A 344 23.35 15.60 -3.16
#